data_AF-A0A9D5G5W4-F1
#
_entry.id   AF-A0A9D5G5W4-F1
#
_cell.length_a   1.000
_cell.length_b   1.000
_cell.length_c   1.000
_cell.angle_alpha   90.00
_cell.angle_beta   90.00
_cell.angle_gamma   90.00
#
_symmetry.space_group_name_H-M   'P 1'
#
loop_
_entity.id
_entity.type
_entity.pdbx_description
1 polymer ?
#
loop_
_entity_poly.entity_id
_entity_poly.type
_entity_poly.pdbx_seq_one_letter_code
_entity_poly.pdbx_strand_id
1 'polypeptide(L)'
;MNFNDALERALAQARDMQRQAGAAVNEAAEAMKPHIEKSLAEARNLQQTLSRHTTESGDMTAEQTQMALGHLSDFMRLGSEAMRESVEQARETAKKMADQSRKVVDSMQSAVNRREAGSRSEKE
;
A
#
# COMPACT_ATOMS: atom_id res chain seq x y z
N MET A 1 -3.54 1.75 21.23
CA MET A 1 -4.26 1.52 19.97
C MET A 1 -4.31 0.04 19.75
N ASN A 2 -5.45 -0.51 19.34
CA ASN A 2 -5.54 -1.92 19.04
C ASN A 2 -4.95 -2.17 17.64
N PHE A 3 -4.37 -3.35 17.38
CA PHE A 3 -3.85 -3.70 16.06
C PHE A 3 -4.91 -3.51 14.95
N ASN A 4 -6.20 -3.70 15.29
CA ASN A 4 -7.31 -3.48 14.38
C ASN A 4 -7.39 -2.03 13.88
N ASP A 5 -7.33 -1.06 14.81
CA ASP A 5 -7.36 0.36 14.46
C ASP A 5 -6.14 0.73 13.60
N ALA A 6 -4.98 0.11 13.86
CA ALA A 6 -3.77 0.34 13.09
C ALA A 6 -3.90 -0.24 11.67
N LEU A 7 -4.44 -1.45 11.52
CA LEU A 7 -4.65 -2.09 10.23
C LEU A 7 -5.72 -1.39 9.40
N GLU A 8 -6.82 -0.94 10.00
CA GLU A 8 -7.86 -0.14 9.33
C GLU A 8 -7.34 1.21 8.87
N ARG A 9 -6.56 1.90 9.72
CA ARG A 9 -5.87 3.14 9.32
C ARG A 9 -4.88 2.91 8.20
N ALA A 10 -4.12 1.82 8.27
CA ALA A 10 -3.19 1.45 7.23
C ALA A 10 -3.94 1.12 5.92
N LEU A 11 -5.07 0.40 5.96
CA LEU A 11 -5.90 0.17 4.79
C LEU A 11 -6.44 1.49 4.20
N ALA A 12 -6.86 2.43 5.05
CA ALA A 12 -7.29 3.76 4.62
C ALA A 12 -6.15 4.53 3.93
N GLN A 13 -4.94 4.50 4.50
CA GLN A 13 -3.74 5.09 3.91
C GLN A 13 -3.36 4.43 2.58
N ALA A 14 -3.43 3.10 2.49
CA ALA A 14 -3.18 2.37 1.25
C ALA A 14 -4.17 2.74 0.13
N ARG A 15 -5.45 2.93 0.48
CA ARG A 15 -6.48 3.41 -0.46
C ARG A 15 -6.23 4.84 -0.92
N ASP A 16 -5.76 5.71 -0.03
CA ASP A 16 -5.39 7.07 -0.40
C ASP A 16 -4.19 7.08 -1.35
N MET A 17 -3.14 6.32 -1.02
CA MET A 17 -1.99 6.09 -1.89
C MET A 17 -2.41 5.56 -3.26
N GLN A 18 -3.33 4.59 -3.33
CA GLN A 18 -3.86 4.07 -4.59
C GLN A 18 -4.55 5.14 -5.43
N ARG A 19 -5.34 6.02 -4.80
CA ARG A 19 -5.99 7.15 -5.49
C ARG A 19 -4.97 8.13 -6.03
N GLN A 20 -3.96 8.48 -5.23
CA GLN A 20 -2.88 9.40 -5.63
C GLN A 20 -2.04 8.82 -6.78
N ALA A 21 -1.65 7.55 -6.69
CA ALA A 21 -0.92 6.85 -7.76
C ALA A 21 -1.76 6.75 -9.04
N GLY A 22 -3.06 6.48 -8.93
CA GLY A 22 -3.98 6.46 -10.07
C GLY A 22 -4.22 7.83 -10.71
N ALA A 23 -4.20 8.91 -9.92
CA ALA A 23 -4.28 10.28 -10.42
C ALA A 23 -3.01 10.64 -11.23
N ALA A 24 -1.83 10.29 -10.71
CA ALA A 24 -0.56 10.54 -11.38
C ALA A 24 -0.49 9.95 -12.80
N VAL A 25 -1.10 8.79 -13.06
CA VAL A 25 -1.13 8.16 -14.41
C VAL A 25 -1.77 9.05 -15.49
N ASN A 26 -2.68 9.95 -15.09
CA ASN A 26 -3.41 10.83 -15.99
C ASN A 26 -2.81 12.24 -16.09
N GLU A 27 -1.78 12.55 -15.30
CA GLU A 27 -1.14 13.87 -15.29
C GLU A 27 0.15 13.93 -16.12
N ALA A 28 0.50 15.14 -16.57
CA ALA A 28 1.78 15.39 -17.24
C ALA A 28 2.95 15.16 -16.25
N ALA A 29 4.10 14.65 -16.72
CA ALA A 29 5.15 14.17 -15.82
C ALA A 29 5.77 15.21 -14.89
N GLU A 30 5.75 16.49 -15.26
CA GLU A 30 6.18 17.56 -14.35
C GLU A 30 5.23 17.74 -13.16
N ALA A 31 3.92 17.49 -13.37
CA ALA A 31 2.93 17.50 -12.30
C ALA A 31 2.93 16.18 -11.50
N MET A 32 3.42 15.06 -12.06
CA MET A 32 3.49 13.78 -11.35
C MET A 32 4.48 13.77 -10.18
N LYS A 33 5.60 14.49 -10.26
CA LYS A 33 6.66 14.48 -9.24
C LYS A 33 6.16 14.69 -7.80
N PRO A 34 5.42 15.76 -7.47
CA PRO A 34 4.91 15.96 -6.12
C PRO A 34 3.95 14.85 -5.67
N HIS A 35 3.16 14.27 -6.58
CA HIS A 35 2.29 13.14 -6.27
C HIS A 35 3.08 11.86 -5.96
N ILE A 36 4.15 11.60 -6.69
CA ILE A 36 5.06 10.47 -6.46
C ILE A 36 5.77 10.65 -5.11
N GLU A 37 6.31 11.82 -4.82
CA GLU A 37 6.98 12.10 -3.53
C GLU A 37 6.04 11.92 -2.34
N LYS A 38 4.81 12.44 -2.45
CA LYS A 38 3.79 12.27 -1.41
C LYS A 38 3.43 10.79 -1.22
N SER A 39 3.21 10.07 -2.32
CA SER A 39 2.90 8.64 -2.28
C SER A 39 4.05 7.81 -1.68
N LEU A 40 5.30 8.18 -1.95
CA LEU A 40 6.48 7.53 -1.36
C LEU A 40 6.58 7.79 0.15
N ALA A 41 6.26 8.99 0.61
CA ALA A 41 6.23 9.31 2.03
C ALA A 41 5.14 8.51 2.76
N GLU A 42 3.94 8.41 2.16
CA GLU A 42 2.84 7.61 2.67
C GLU A 42 3.19 6.11 2.69
N ALA A 43 3.79 5.59 1.62
CA ALA A 43 4.24 4.20 1.55
C ALA A 43 5.27 3.87 2.65
N ARG A 44 6.24 4.75 2.93
CA ARG A 44 7.20 4.53 4.02
C ARG A 44 6.53 4.49 5.40
N ASN A 45 5.56 5.36 5.63
CA ASN A 45 4.80 5.37 6.89
C ASN A 45 3.98 4.08 7.04
N LEU A 46 3.34 3.65 5.95
CA LEU A 46 2.61 2.41 5.89
C LEU A 46 3.51 1.20 6.18
N GLN A 47 4.71 1.18 5.61
CA GLN A 47 5.70 0.12 5.81
C GLN A 47 6.10 0.01 7.29
N GLN A 48 6.36 1.15 7.95
CA GLN A 48 6.69 1.17 9.38
C GLN A 48 5.53 0.69 10.25
N THR A 49 4.30 1.06 9.90
CA THR A 49 3.11 0.64 10.63
C THR A 49 2.93 -0.87 10.51
N LEU A 50 3.00 -1.39 9.29
CA LEU A 50 2.84 -2.81 9.02
C LEU A 50 3.97 -3.64 9.64
N SER A 51 5.23 -3.21 9.51
CA SER A 51 6.38 -3.96 10.01
C SER A 51 6.36 -4.10 11.54
N ARG A 52 5.96 -3.05 12.26
CA ARG A 52 5.82 -3.09 13.73
C ARG A 52 4.74 -4.07 14.19
N HIS A 53 3.67 -4.18 13.42
CA HIS A 53 2.48 -4.93 13.82
C HIS A 53 2.43 -6.36 13.24
N THR A 54 3.27 -6.70 12.26
CA THR A 54 3.46 -8.08 11.78
C THR A 54 3.86 -9.04 12.89
N THR A 55 4.67 -8.60 13.84
CA THR A 55 5.15 -9.41 14.97
C THR A 55 4.05 -9.74 15.99
N GLU A 56 2.97 -8.95 16.00
CA GLU A 56 1.85 -9.08 16.93
C GLU A 56 0.62 -9.79 16.30
N SER A 57 0.75 -10.20 15.04
CA SER A 57 -0.33 -10.78 14.23
C SER A 57 -0.24 -12.31 14.19
N GLY A 58 -1.38 -13.00 14.22
CA GLY A 58 -1.42 -14.45 13.97
C GLY A 58 -0.98 -14.81 12.54
N ASP A 59 -0.55 -16.05 12.33
CA ASP A 59 0.12 -16.54 11.11
C ASP A 59 -0.58 -16.15 9.80
N MET A 60 -1.91 -16.26 9.74
CA MET A 60 -2.69 -15.91 8.54
C MET A 60 -2.71 -14.39 8.25
N THR A 61 -2.67 -13.55 9.27
CA THR A 61 -2.60 -12.08 9.13
C THR A 61 -1.16 -11.65 8.82
N ALA A 62 -0.16 -12.37 9.34
CA ALA A 62 1.25 -12.13 9.05
C ALA A 62 1.57 -12.36 7.57
N GLU A 63 1.03 -13.40 6.94
CA GLU A 63 1.24 -13.70 5.52
C GLU A 63 0.69 -12.59 4.60
N GLN A 64 -0.54 -12.15 4.83
CA GLN A 64 -1.16 -11.07 4.05
C GLN A 64 -0.45 -9.73 4.27
N THR A 65 0.03 -9.49 5.49
CA THR A 65 0.82 -8.28 5.79
C THR A 65 2.19 -8.33 5.12
N GLN A 66 2.84 -9.50 5.06
CA GLN A 66 4.08 -9.68 4.29
C GLN A 66 3.87 -9.47 2.79
N MET A 67 2.76 -9.97 2.21
CA MET A 67 2.41 -9.68 0.83
C MET A 67 2.23 -8.17 0.59
N ALA A 68 1.48 -7.50 1.48
CA ALA A 68 1.30 -6.05 1.40
C ALA A 68 2.66 -5.32 1.48
N LEU A 69 3.55 -5.72 2.40
CA LEU A 69 4.90 -5.17 2.52
C LEU A 69 5.74 -5.38 1.24
N GLY A 70 5.61 -6.54 0.58
CA GLY A 70 6.26 -6.82 -0.70
C GLY A 70 5.79 -5.87 -1.81
N HIS A 71 4.48 -5.75 -1.99
CA HIS A 71 3.89 -4.84 -2.98
C HIS A 71 4.23 -3.37 -2.69
N LEU A 72 4.30 -2.99 -1.41
CA LEU A 72 4.67 -1.66 -0.98
C LEU A 72 6.15 -1.35 -1.25
N SER A 73 7.03 -2.35 -1.09
CA SER A 73 8.44 -2.22 -1.45
C SER A 73 8.63 -2.04 -2.95
N ASP A 74 7.91 -2.81 -3.77
CA ASP A 74 7.90 -2.63 -5.22
C ASP A 74 7.36 -1.26 -5.63
N PHE A 75 6.29 -0.79 -4.98
CA PHE A 75 5.75 0.55 -5.18
C PHE A 75 6.82 1.63 -4.92
N MET A 76 7.56 1.53 -3.83
CA MET A 76 8.60 2.50 -3.48
C MET A 76 9.78 2.47 -4.46
N ARG A 77 10.16 1.28 -4.94
CA ARG A 77 11.18 1.12 -5.97
C ARG A 77 10.76 1.80 -7.26
N LEU A 78 9.55 1.52 -7.74
CA LEU A 78 8.97 2.12 -8.94
C LEU A 78 8.84 3.64 -8.81
N GLY A 79 8.40 4.16 -7.65
CA GLY A 79 8.34 5.61 -7.45
C GLY A 79 9.72 6.27 -7.49
N SER A 80 10.75 5.59 -6.99
CA SER A 80 12.13 6.09 -7.09
C SER A 80 12.67 6.04 -8.52
N GLU A 81 12.28 5.04 -9.31
CA GLU A 81 12.58 4.93 -10.75
C GLU A 81 11.84 6.05 -11.53
N ALA A 82 10.54 6.25 -11.30
CA ALA A 82 9.73 7.28 -11.95
C ALA A 82 10.27 8.70 -11.73
N MET A 83 10.88 8.98 -10.57
CA MET A 83 11.53 10.28 -10.31
C MET A 83 12.82 10.50 -11.10
N ARG A 84 13.47 9.43 -11.57
CA ARG A 84 14.73 9.46 -12.33
C ARG A 84 14.51 9.34 -13.84
N GLU A 85 13.34 8.90 -14.25
CA GLU A 85 12.97 8.63 -15.64
C GLU A 85 12.49 9.87 -16.41
N SER A 86 12.55 9.76 -17.74
CA SER A 86 11.95 10.73 -18.67
C SER A 86 10.41 10.68 -18.63
N VAL A 87 9.75 11.74 -19.13
CA VAL A 87 8.28 11.90 -19.12
C VAL A 87 7.52 10.68 -19.65
N GLU A 88 7.96 10.10 -20.77
CA GLU A 88 7.33 8.95 -21.41
C GLU A 88 7.41 7.69 -20.53
N GLN A 89 8.57 7.47 -19.91
CA GLN A 89 8.87 6.31 -19.06
C GLN A 89 8.19 6.43 -17.70
N ALA A 90 8.17 7.64 -17.13
CA ALA A 90 7.51 7.94 -15.86
C ALA A 90 6.03 7.57 -15.89
N ARG A 91 5.34 7.72 -17.04
CA ARG A 91 3.93 7.33 -17.17
C ARG A 91 3.73 5.81 -17.12
N GLU A 92 4.62 5.05 -17.75
CA GLU A 92 4.58 3.59 -17.68
C GLU A 92 4.88 3.11 -16.26
N THR A 93 5.86 3.73 -15.61
CA THR A 93 6.23 3.42 -14.22
C THR A 93 5.12 3.82 -13.25
N ALA A 94 4.42 4.94 -13.46
CA ALA A 94 3.25 5.34 -12.70
C ALA A 94 2.10 4.32 -12.83
N LYS A 95 1.89 3.70 -14.01
CA LYS A 95 0.92 2.60 -14.15
C LYS A 95 1.31 1.40 -13.30
N LYS A 96 2.59 1.01 -13.33
CA LYS A 96 3.11 -0.08 -12.48
C LYS A 96 2.96 0.24 -10.99
N MET A 97 3.19 1.49 -10.59
CA MET A 97 2.93 1.97 -9.22
C MET A 97 1.45 1.83 -8.86
N ALA A 98 0.54 2.28 -9.73
CA ALA A 98 -0.89 2.14 -9.51
C ALA A 98 -1.30 0.67 -9.33
N ASP A 99 -0.74 -0.25 -10.12
CA ASP A 99 -1.01 -1.69 -9.97
C ASP A 99 -0.47 -2.25 -8.64
N GLN A 100 0.74 -1.88 -8.23
CA GLN A 100 1.29 -2.32 -6.93
C GLN A 100 0.47 -1.74 -5.77
N SER A 101 0.04 -0.49 -5.86
CA SER A 101 -0.81 0.13 -4.83
C SER A 101 -2.15 -0.59 -4.64
N ARG A 102 -2.77 -1.07 -5.74
CA ARG A 102 -3.98 -1.91 -5.66
C ARG A 102 -3.70 -3.22 -4.93
N LYS A 103 -2.59 -3.89 -5.24
CA LYS A 103 -2.22 -5.15 -4.59
C LYS A 103 -1.97 -4.97 -3.09
N VAL A 104 -1.35 -3.85 -2.68
CA VAL A 104 -1.24 -3.48 -1.26
C VAL A 104 -2.63 -3.42 -0.61
N VAL A 105 -3.56 -2.68 -1.22
CA VAL A 105 -4.94 -2.56 -0.72
C VAL A 105 -5.65 -3.90 -0.65
N ASP A 106 -5.53 -4.74 -1.68
CA ASP A 106 -6.18 -6.06 -1.74
C ASP A 106 -5.63 -7.02 -0.65
N SER A 107 -4.32 -7.05 -0.46
CA SER A 107 -3.69 -7.86 0.61
C SER A 107 -4.11 -7.37 2.00
N MET A 108 -4.14 -6.05 2.21
CA MET A 108 -4.58 -5.48 3.49
C MET A 108 -6.07 -5.70 3.76
N GLN A 109 -6.91 -5.55 2.73
CA GLN A 109 -8.34 -5.79 2.86
C GLN A 109 -8.64 -7.28 3.11
N SER A 110 -7.86 -8.18 2.51
CA SER A 110 -7.91 -9.61 2.80
C SER A 110 -7.51 -9.92 4.25
N ALA A 111 -6.50 -9.22 4.77
CA ALA A 111 -6.07 -9.34 6.17
C ALA A 111 -7.16 -8.88 7.16
N VAL A 112 -7.86 -7.78 6.87
CA VAL A 112 -8.98 -7.27 7.67
C VAL A 112 -10.17 -8.24 7.62
N ASN A 113 -10.63 -8.61 6.43
CA ASN A 113 -11.83 -9.43 6.24
C ASN A 113 -11.70 -10.84 6.85
N ARG A 114 -10.54 -11.50 6.75
CA ARG A 114 -10.35 -12.83 7.35
C ARG A 114 -10.35 -12.80 8.87
N ARG A 115 -9.89 -11.70 9.47
CA ARG A 115 -9.88 -11.53 10.93
C ARG A 115 -11.29 -11.33 11.48
N GLU A 116 -12.13 -10.57 10.78
CA GLU A 116 -13.54 -10.43 11.12
C GLU A 116 -14.30 -11.75 10.98
N ALA A 117 -13.96 -12.56 9.98
CA ALA A 117 -14.56 -13.89 9.79
C ALA A 117 -14.18 -14.87 10.91
N GLY A 118 -12.91 -14.90 11.34
CA GLY A 118 -12.47 -15.73 12.47
C GLY A 118 -13.10 -15.34 13.82
N SER A 119 -13.35 -14.05 14.01
CA SER A 119 -13.97 -13.51 15.24
C SER A 119 -15.47 -13.84 15.38
N ARG A 120 -16.14 -14.29 14.30
CA ARG A 120 -17.56 -14.67 14.32
C ARG A 120 -17.79 -16.16 14.62
N SER A 121 -16.81 -17.04 14.39
CA SER A 121 -16.98 -18.49 14.61
C SER A 121 -16.79 -18.96 16.05
N GLU A 122 -16.36 -18.11 16.98
CA GLU A 122 -16.24 -18.46 18.41
C GLU A 122 -17.50 -18.08 19.24
N LYS A 123 -18.60 -17.66 18.60
CA LYS A 123 -19.84 -17.27 19.29
C LYS A 123 -21.05 -18.19 19.08
N GLU A 124 -20.87 -19.37 18.47
CA GLU A 124 -21.93 -20.37 18.30
C GLU A 124 -21.65 -21.66 19.08
#